data_AF-A0A838NE23-F1
#
_entry.id   AF-A0A838NE23-F1
#
_cell.length_a   1.000
_cell.length_b   1.000
_cell.length_c   1.000
_cell.angle_alpha   90.00
_cell.angle_beta   90.00
_cell.angle_gamma   90.00
#
_symmetry.space_group_name_H-M   'P 1'
#
loop_
_entity.id
_entity.type
_entity.pdbx_description
1 polymer ?
#
loop_
_entity_poly.entity_id
_entity_poly.type
_entity_poly.pdbx_seq_one_letter_code
_entity_poly.pdbx_strand_id
1 'polypeptide(L)'
;MTAHAPAQEPAHDHPTPGTYAKIGLVLFVLTALEVGLYEFTFGERAGPLGHQIEPFFIPLLLLLSAVKFALVGMYYMHLKNDSKLFSGVFVFPLLIAAIVILALIALQAYHWAFARSG
;
A
#
# COMPACT_ATOMS: atom_id res chain seq x y z
N MET A 1 45.28 -42.50 -0.12
CA MET A 1 43.95 -42.19 -0.72
C MET A 1 42.98 -41.98 0.43
N THR A 2 42.74 -40.73 0.83
CA THR A 2 41.80 -40.39 1.91
C THR A 2 40.41 -40.24 1.31
N ALA A 3 39.42 -40.93 1.88
CA ALA A 3 38.04 -40.78 1.44
C ALA A 3 37.52 -39.38 1.81
N HIS A 4 37.15 -38.59 0.80
CA HIS A 4 36.46 -37.33 1.03
C HIS A 4 35.00 -37.67 1.32
N ALA A 5 34.60 -37.64 2.59
CA ALA A 5 33.20 -37.78 2.96
C ALA A 5 32.40 -36.65 2.29
N PRO A 6 31.19 -36.92 1.77
CA PRO A 6 30.35 -35.85 1.25
C PRO A 6 30.04 -34.89 2.41
N ALA A 7 30.52 -33.65 2.29
CA ALA A 7 30.11 -32.60 3.20
C ALA A 7 28.59 -32.41 3.04
N GLN A 8 27.84 -32.65 4.12
CA GLN A 8 26.41 -32.43 4.14
C GLN A 8 26.17 -30.92 4.00
N GLU A 9 25.93 -30.44 2.77
CA GLU A 9 25.68 -29.02 2.54
C GLU A 9 24.49 -28.57 3.42
N PRO A 10 24.65 -27.51 4.24
CA PRO A 10 23.55 -27.01 5.04
C PRO A 10 22.49 -26.48 4.09
N ALA A 11 21.34 -27.16 4.03
CA ALA A 11 20.25 -26.78 3.13
C ALA A 11 19.89 -25.31 3.36
N HIS A 12 20.18 -24.46 2.36
CA HIS A 12 19.94 -23.03 2.47
C HIS A 12 18.43 -22.79 2.56
N ASP A 13 18.00 -22.31 3.74
CA ASP A 13 16.60 -22.11 4.09
C ASP A 13 16.05 -20.84 3.39
N HIS A 14 15.92 -20.92 2.07
CA HIS A 14 15.49 -19.82 1.22
C HIS A 14 14.02 -19.46 1.55
N PRO A 15 13.71 -18.17 1.80
CA PRO A 15 12.41 -17.75 2.32
C PRO A 15 11.26 -18.20 1.42
N THR A 16 10.38 -19.03 1.98
CA THR A 16 9.51 -19.92 1.20
C THR A 16 8.57 -19.14 0.24
N PRO A 17 8.55 -19.46 -1.08
CA PRO A 17 7.75 -18.74 -2.08
C PRO A 17 6.25 -18.64 -1.75
N GLY A 18 5.70 -19.62 -1.01
CA GLY A 18 4.31 -19.63 -0.56
C GLY A 18 3.91 -18.45 0.35
N THR A 19 4.86 -17.76 0.98
CA THR A 19 4.58 -16.54 1.75
C THR A 19 4.22 -15.38 0.82
N TYR A 20 5.04 -15.14 -0.21
CA TYR A 20 4.76 -14.10 -1.21
C TYR A 20 3.46 -14.40 -1.99
N ALA A 21 3.21 -15.66 -2.35
CA ALA A 21 1.97 -16.05 -3.01
C ALA A 21 0.71 -15.70 -2.20
N LYS A 22 0.73 -15.93 -0.87
CA LYS A 22 -0.38 -15.54 0.03
C LYS A 22 -0.57 -14.03 0.09
N ILE A 23 0.51 -13.25 0.12
CA ILE A 23 0.44 -11.78 0.21
C ILE A 23 -0.03 -11.19 -1.13
N GLY A 24 0.42 -11.74 -2.26
CA GLY A 24 -0.09 -11.41 -3.59
C GLY A 24 -1.60 -11.67 -3.73
N LEU A 25 -2.10 -12.78 -3.17
CA LEU A 25 -3.54 -13.05 -3.10
C LEU A 25 -4.29 -12.01 -2.24
N VAL A 26 -3.74 -11.58 -1.11
CA VAL A 26 -4.33 -10.51 -0.29
C VAL A 26 -4.34 -9.18 -1.04
N LEU A 27 -3.25 -8.81 -1.73
CA LEU A 27 -3.19 -7.60 -2.56
C LEU A 27 -4.19 -7.65 -3.73
N PHE A 28 -4.37 -8.82 -4.36
CA PHE A 28 -5.38 -9.04 -5.39
C PHE A 28 -6.81 -8.84 -4.84
N VAL A 29 -7.13 -9.43 -3.68
CA VAL A 29 -8.44 -9.24 -3.02
C VAL A 29 -8.66 -7.79 -2.61
N LEU A 30 -7.65 -7.10 -2.06
CA LEU A 30 -7.74 -5.66 -1.75
C LEU A 30 -7.99 -4.81 -3.00
N THR A 31 -7.40 -5.17 -4.14
CA THR A 31 -7.61 -4.48 -5.42
C THR A 31 -9.01 -4.77 -5.99
N ALA A 32 -9.49 -6.01 -5.87
CA ALA A 32 -10.86 -6.38 -6.27
C ALA A 32 -11.92 -5.68 -5.41
N LEU A 33 -11.69 -5.51 -4.11
CA LEU A 33 -12.53 -4.71 -3.21
C LEU A 33 -12.53 -3.23 -3.60
N GLU A 34 -11.38 -2.69 -4.00
CA GLU A 34 -11.21 -1.28 -4.41
C GLU A 34 -11.97 -0.98 -5.72
N VAL A 35 -11.87 -1.86 -6.71
CA VAL A 35 -12.65 -1.78 -7.96
C VAL A 35 -14.14 -2.03 -7.70
N GLY A 36 -14.49 -3.00 -6.85
CA GLY A 36 -15.87 -3.28 -6.47
C GLY A 36 -16.55 -2.11 -5.73
N LEU A 37 -15.78 -1.39 -4.90
CA LEU A 37 -16.24 -0.17 -4.23
C LEU A 37 -16.52 0.96 -5.25
N TYR A 38 -15.68 1.12 -6.27
CA TYR A 38 -15.92 2.08 -7.35
C TYR A 38 -17.18 1.72 -8.15
N GLU A 39 -17.32 0.47 -8.59
CA GLU A 39 -18.49 -0.02 -9.34
C GLU A 39 -19.80 0.10 -8.55
N PHE A 40 -19.77 -0.10 -7.23
CA PHE A 40 -20.96 0.02 -6.37
C PHE A 40 -21.32 1.48 -6.03
N THR A 41 -20.34 2.40 -6.05
CA THR A 41 -20.57 3.82 -5.72
C THR A 41 -20.90 4.66 -6.95
N PHE A 42 -20.23 4.42 -8.09
CA PHE A 42 -20.33 5.25 -9.31
C PHE A 42 -20.60 4.47 -10.61
N GLY A 43 -20.53 3.14 -10.60
CA GLY A 43 -20.79 2.32 -11.79
C GLY A 43 -22.27 2.20 -12.12
N GLU A 44 -22.60 1.57 -13.25
CA GLU A 44 -23.98 1.34 -13.72
C GLU A 44 -24.84 0.52 -12.74
N ARG A 45 -24.23 -0.09 -11.72
CA ARG A 45 -24.86 -0.89 -10.67
C ARG A 45 -25.08 -0.12 -9.36
N ALA A 46 -24.80 1.18 -9.33
CA ALA A 46 -24.99 2.03 -8.15
C ALA A 46 -26.48 2.16 -7.76
N GLY A 47 -26.93 1.24 -6.89
CA GLY A 47 -28.24 1.34 -6.25
C GLY A 47 -28.29 2.44 -5.18
N PRO A 48 -29.46 2.68 -4.53
CA PRO A 48 -29.63 3.76 -3.55
C PRO A 48 -28.77 3.63 -2.27
N LEU A 49 -28.04 2.53 -2.10
CA LEU A 49 -27.02 2.35 -1.06
C LEU A 49 -25.65 2.96 -1.44
N GLY A 50 -25.34 3.10 -2.74
CA GLY A 50 -24.08 3.68 -3.23
C GLY A 50 -23.92 5.16 -2.83
N HIS A 51 -24.98 5.95 -3.00
CA HIS A 51 -25.02 7.36 -2.57
C HIS A 51 -24.74 7.56 -1.07
N GLN A 52 -25.01 6.56 -0.21
CA GLN A 52 -24.74 6.67 1.23
C GLN A 52 -23.25 6.50 1.58
N ILE A 53 -22.49 5.80 0.73
CA ILE A 53 -21.05 5.58 0.92
C ILE A 53 -20.19 6.55 0.09
N GLU A 54 -20.76 7.27 -0.87
CA GLU A 54 -20.11 8.31 -1.67
C GLU A 54 -19.23 9.30 -0.86
N PRO A 55 -19.69 9.94 0.24
CA PRO A 55 -18.84 10.83 1.04
C PRO A 55 -17.68 10.11 1.74
N PHE A 56 -17.75 8.79 1.92
CA PHE A 56 -16.71 7.95 2.51
C PHE A 56 -15.83 7.24 1.47
N PHE A 57 -16.16 7.35 0.18
CA PHE A 57 -15.45 6.68 -0.90
C PHE A 57 -13.96 7.08 -0.97
N ILE A 58 -13.68 8.38 -1.01
CA ILE A 58 -12.31 8.93 -1.10
C ILE A 58 -11.43 8.48 0.08
N PRO A 59 -11.82 8.64 1.36
CA PRO A 59 -11.00 8.16 2.47
C PRO A 59 -10.89 6.63 2.53
N LEU A 60 -11.91 5.87 2.06
CA LEU A 60 -11.85 4.41 2.01
C LEU A 60 -10.89 3.90 0.91
N LEU A 61 -10.87 4.52 -0.27
CA LEU A 61 -9.84 4.27 -1.29
C LEU A 61 -8.43 4.58 -0.76
N LEU A 62 -8.25 5.74 -0.11
CA LEU A 62 -6.97 6.12 0.49
C LEU A 62 -6.51 5.09 1.53
N LEU A 63 -7.42 4.57 2.36
CA LEU A 63 -7.12 3.53 3.33
C LEU A 63 -6.72 2.21 2.66
N LEU A 64 -7.47 1.74 1.66
CA LEU A 64 -7.15 0.52 0.90
C LEU A 64 -5.79 0.64 0.21
N SER A 65 -5.51 1.78 -0.42
CA SER A 65 -4.22 2.07 -1.06
C SER A 65 -3.06 2.18 -0.07
N ALA A 66 -3.25 2.81 1.09
CA ALA A 66 -2.24 2.84 2.15
C ALA A 66 -1.93 1.45 2.71
N VAL A 67 -2.95 0.60 2.90
CA VAL A 67 -2.78 -0.79 3.34
C VAL A 67 -2.03 -1.63 2.30
N LYS A 68 -2.41 -1.54 1.01
CA LYS A 68 -1.68 -2.21 -0.09
C LYS A 68 -0.22 -1.78 -0.14
N PHE A 69 0.04 -0.47 -0.07
CA PHE A 69 1.40 0.08 -0.05
C PHE A 69 2.23 -0.42 1.15
N ALA A 70 1.63 -0.46 2.34
CA ALA A 70 2.29 -1.01 3.53
C ALA A 70 2.62 -2.50 3.39
N LEU A 71 1.71 -3.32 2.84
CA LEU A 71 1.96 -4.74 2.56
C LEU A 71 3.10 -4.92 1.55
N VAL A 72 3.14 -4.12 0.46
CA VAL A 72 4.22 -4.15 -0.53
C VAL A 72 5.55 -3.73 0.09
N GLY A 73 5.59 -2.62 0.84
CA GLY A 73 6.80 -2.15 1.51
C GLY A 73 7.35 -3.16 2.52
N MET A 74 6.50 -3.66 3.41
CA MET A 74 6.90 -4.61 4.46
C MET A 74 7.42 -5.93 3.89
N TYR A 75 6.74 -6.52 2.91
CA TYR A 75 7.01 -7.88 2.46
C TYR A 75 7.73 -7.98 1.11
N TYR A 76 7.31 -7.26 0.08
CA TYR A 76 7.92 -7.34 -1.25
C TYR A 76 9.18 -6.47 -1.38
N MET A 77 9.26 -5.35 -0.68
CA MET A 77 10.49 -4.56 -0.52
C MET A 77 11.29 -4.96 0.74
N HIS A 78 10.96 -6.11 1.33
CA HIS A 78 11.69 -6.77 2.43
C HIS A 78 11.89 -5.94 3.72
N LEU A 79 11.26 -4.77 3.88
CA LEU A 79 11.50 -3.88 5.02
C LEU A 79 11.19 -4.52 6.39
N LYS A 80 10.35 -5.56 6.44
CA LYS A 80 10.05 -6.36 7.64
C LYS A 80 11.19 -7.32 8.04
N ASN A 81 12.06 -7.67 7.11
CA ASN A 81 13.14 -8.63 7.24
C ASN A 81 14.54 -8.00 7.18
N ASP A 82 14.64 -6.75 6.73
CA ASP A 82 15.89 -5.98 6.63
C ASP A 82 16.13 -5.05 7.84
N SER A 83 17.30 -4.42 7.90
CA SER A 83 17.70 -3.49 8.96
C SER A 83 16.83 -2.23 8.98
N LYS A 84 16.72 -1.63 10.18
CA LYS A 84 15.96 -0.38 10.40
C LYS A 84 16.45 0.81 9.55
N LEU A 85 17.67 0.74 9.01
CA LEU A 85 18.22 1.78 8.12
C LEU A 85 17.47 1.86 6.80
N PHE A 86 17.18 0.74 6.14
CA PHE A 86 16.40 0.73 4.89
C PHE A 86 14.95 1.16 5.11
N SER A 87 14.34 0.75 6.23
CA SER A 87 13.05 1.29 6.68
C SER A 87 13.09 2.81 6.85
N GLY A 88 14.16 3.35 7.43
CA GLY A 88 14.36 4.80 7.57
C GLY A 88 14.49 5.52 6.22
N VAL A 89 15.34 5.00 5.32
CA VAL A 89 15.55 5.55 3.97
C VAL A 89 14.29 5.49 3.11
N PHE A 90 13.38 4.54 3.35
CA PHE A 90 12.09 4.47 2.66
C PHE A 90 11.02 5.40 3.27
N VAL A 91 10.91 5.43 4.60
CA VAL A 91 9.87 6.22 5.31
C VAL A 91 10.18 7.72 5.32
N PHE A 92 11.45 8.12 5.30
CA PHE A 92 11.85 9.54 5.27
C PHE A 92 11.32 10.31 4.03
N PRO A 93 11.59 9.89 2.77
CA PRO A 93 11.05 10.57 1.59
C PRO A 93 9.52 10.42 1.48
N LEU A 94 8.94 9.31 1.96
CA LEU A 94 7.49 9.11 2.03
C LEU A 94 6.82 10.15 2.95
N LEU A 95 7.40 10.40 4.12
CA LEU A 95 6.92 11.41 5.07
C LEU A 95 7.06 12.83 4.49
N ILE A 96 8.19 13.14 3.83
CA ILE A 96 8.37 14.43 3.13
C ILE A 96 7.32 14.59 2.02
N ALA A 97 7.08 13.57 1.20
CA ALA A 97 6.06 13.61 0.16
C ALA A 97 4.65 13.86 0.73
N ALA A 98 4.29 13.17 1.83
CA ALA A 98 3.01 13.39 2.52
C ALA A 98 2.88 14.83 3.06
N ILE A 99 3.94 15.38 3.68
CA ILE A 99 3.96 16.76 4.18
C ILE A 99 3.81 17.76 3.03
N VAL A 100 4.53 17.56 1.91
CA VAL A 100 4.44 18.43 0.72
C VAL A 100 3.04 18.39 0.10
N ILE A 101 2.44 17.20 -0.04
CA ILE A 101 1.07 17.04 -0.56
C ILE A 101 0.06 17.77 0.35
N LEU A 102 0.15 17.59 1.67
CA LEU A 102 -0.72 18.28 2.62
C LEU A 102 -0.53 19.81 2.60
N ALA A 103 0.71 20.29 2.46
CA ALA A 103 1.01 21.71 2.33
C ALA A 103 0.44 22.32 1.04
N LEU A 104 0.52 21.59 -0.09
CA LEU A 104 -0.09 22.02 -1.36
C LEU A 104 -1.61 22.02 -1.30
N ILE A 105 -2.24 21.03 -0.65
CA ILE A 105 -3.69 21.00 -0.42
C ILE A 105 -4.11 22.21 0.44
N ALA A 106 -3.39 22.48 1.53
CA ALA A 106 -3.68 23.62 2.41
C ALA A 106 -3.50 24.98 1.69
N LEU A 107 -2.43 25.14 0.92
CA LEU A 107 -2.17 26.33 0.09
C LEU A 107 -3.28 26.54 -0.94
N GLN A 108 -3.67 25.48 -1.65
CA GLN A 108 -4.70 25.58 -2.70
C GLN A 108 -6.09 25.83 -2.11
N ALA A 109 -6.40 25.25 -0.95
CA ALA A 109 -7.63 25.53 -0.20
C ALA A 109 -7.68 26.99 0.29
N TYR A 110 -6.56 27.53 0.82
CA TYR A 110 -6.47 28.93 1.23
C TYR A 110 -6.65 29.89 0.04
N HIS A 111 -5.95 29.65 -1.06
CA HIS A 111 -6.11 30.44 -2.29
C HIS A 111 -7.53 30.39 -2.83
N TRP A 112 -8.16 29.20 -2.85
CA TRP A 112 -9.53 29.02 -3.34
C TRP A 112 -10.59 29.62 -2.41
N ALA A 113 -10.32 29.71 -1.10
CA ALA A 113 -11.15 30.45 -0.16
C ALA A 113 -11.03 31.97 -0.35
N PHE A 114 -9.79 32.49 -0.46
CA PHE A 114 -9.53 33.91 -0.69
C PHE A 114 -10.16 34.41 -1.99
N ALA A 115 -10.01 33.65 -3.09
CA ALA A 115 -10.63 33.92 -4.39
C ALA A 115 -12.16 33.78 -4.43
N ARG A 116 -12.81 33.53 -3.28
CA ARG A 116 -14.27 33.54 -3.07
C ARG A 116 -14.70 34.48 -1.94
N SER A 117 -13.85 35.47 -1.62
CA SER A 117 -14.10 36.51 -0.62
C SER A 117 -13.97 37.95 -1.13
N GLY A 118 -13.85 38.12 -2.46
CA GLY A 118 -13.85 39.39 -3.18
C GLY A 118 -14.55 39.24 -4.53
#